data_AF-A0A2M8Q761-F1
#
_entry.id   AF-A0A2M8Q761-F1
#
_cell.length_a   1.000
_cell.length_b   1.000
_cell.length_c   1.000
_cell.angle_alpha   90.00
_cell.angle_beta   90.00
_cell.angle_gamma   90.00
#
_symmetry.space_group_name_H-M   'P 1'
#
loop_
_entity.id
_entity.type
_entity.pdbx_description
1 polymer ?
#
loop_
_entity_poly.entity_id
_entity_poly.type
_entity_poly.pdbx_seq_one_letter_code
_entity_poly.pdbx_strand_id
1 'polypeptide(L)'
;MWVRAAALTGVVHGPTKRYASGEAEIALIPASLHPYISDGRIFFNEPVEQALLVYVSSALGAPLPDLHHGDRVRIAGIDGAAFDAILDYNFGKYQLLLLPGAIVERIHAAGAAPLPAAPAGGEDFTVCSYNLMALGGGSAQH
;
A
#
# COMPACT_ATOMS: atom_id res chain seq x y z
N MET A 1 -8.13 0.81 -20.73
CA MET A 1 -7.28 1.62 -21.64
C MET A 1 -5.83 1.21 -21.47
N TRP A 2 -5.09 0.90 -22.55
CA TRP A 2 -3.64 0.67 -22.45
C TRP A 2 -2.90 1.97 -22.13
N VAL A 3 -1.96 1.92 -21.20
CA VAL A 3 -1.10 3.04 -20.82
C VAL A 3 0.36 2.60 -20.74
N ARG A 4 1.26 3.50 -21.15
CA ARG A 4 2.71 3.35 -20.91
C ARG A 4 3.11 4.39 -19.87
N ALA A 5 3.41 3.93 -18.66
CA ALA A 5 3.71 4.78 -17.52
C ALA A 5 5.23 4.83 -17.27
N ALA A 6 5.73 6.01 -16.90
CA ALA A 6 7.08 6.12 -16.33
C ALA A 6 7.16 5.36 -14.99
N ALA A 7 8.37 5.07 -14.53
CA ALA A 7 8.58 4.45 -13.22
C ALA A 7 7.86 5.27 -12.14
N LEU A 8 7.04 4.58 -11.35
CA LEU A 8 6.18 5.16 -10.33
C LEU A 8 6.75 4.83 -8.96
N THR A 9 6.89 5.82 -8.10
CA THR A 9 7.16 5.61 -6.67
C THR A 9 5.97 6.06 -5.86
N GLY A 10 5.74 5.42 -4.72
CA GLY A 10 4.62 5.76 -3.86
C GLY A 10 4.66 5.08 -2.51
N VAL A 11 3.71 5.47 -1.66
CA VAL A 11 3.51 4.92 -0.32
C VAL A 11 2.26 4.05 -0.34
N VAL A 12 2.37 2.84 0.18
CA VAL A 12 1.27 1.88 0.23
C VAL A 12 0.27 2.29 1.31
N HIS A 13 -1.01 2.36 0.93
CA HIS A 13 -2.12 2.74 1.81
C HIS A 13 -3.01 1.53 2.12
N GLY A 14 -2.56 0.71 3.09
CA GLY A 14 -3.22 -0.53 3.52
C GLY A 14 -2.39 -1.77 3.20
N PRO A 15 -2.71 -2.95 3.75
CA PRO A 15 -2.00 -4.18 3.40
C PRO A 15 -2.36 -4.65 1.98
N THR A 16 -1.47 -5.45 1.38
CA THR A 16 -1.81 -6.20 0.15
C THR A 16 -3.05 -7.04 0.38
N LYS A 17 -4.09 -6.78 -0.41
CA LYS A 17 -5.31 -7.57 -0.42
C LYS A 17 -5.16 -8.73 -1.39
N ARG A 18 -5.27 -9.96 -0.88
CA ARG A 18 -5.26 -11.18 -1.70
C ARG A 18 -6.70 -11.65 -1.93
N TYR A 19 -7.04 -11.96 -3.17
CA TYR A 19 -8.33 -12.49 -3.57
C TYR A 19 -8.26 -14.02 -3.66
N ALA A 20 -9.41 -14.69 -3.49
CA ALA A 20 -9.50 -16.15 -3.53
C ALA A 20 -9.09 -16.74 -4.90
N SER A 21 -9.24 -15.96 -5.96
CA SER A 21 -8.82 -16.26 -7.33
C SER A 21 -7.30 -16.13 -7.56
N GLY A 22 -6.56 -15.68 -6.54
CA GLY A 22 -5.09 -15.63 -6.54
C GLY A 22 -4.50 -14.28 -6.93
N GLU A 23 -5.32 -13.33 -7.40
CA GLU A 23 -4.87 -11.96 -7.65
C GLU A 23 -4.63 -11.22 -6.33
N ALA A 24 -3.78 -10.21 -6.41
CA ALA A 24 -3.46 -9.31 -5.34
C ALA A 24 -3.69 -7.86 -5.79
N GLU A 25 -4.02 -7.01 -4.82
CA GLU A 25 -4.21 -5.58 -5.02
C GLU A 25 -3.60 -4.80 -3.86
N ILE A 26 -2.99 -3.67 -4.18
CA ILE A 26 -2.61 -2.64 -3.22
C ILE A 26 -3.26 -1.33 -3.60
N ALA A 27 -3.50 -0.48 -2.61
CA ALA A 27 -3.74 0.93 -2.84
C ALA A 27 -2.44 1.66 -2.50
N LEU A 28 -2.08 2.66 -3.29
CA LEU A 28 -0.92 3.50 -3.01
C LEU A 28 -1.19 4.94 -3.38
N ILE A 29 -0.41 5.82 -2.76
CA ILE A 29 -0.34 7.24 -3.08
C ILE A 29 0.96 7.46 -3.86
N PRO A 30 0.90 7.95 -5.10
CA PRO A 30 2.09 8.38 -5.83
C PRO A 30 2.88 9.41 -5.02
N ALA A 31 4.20 9.33 -5.03
CA ALA A 31 5.06 10.25 -4.27
C ALA A 31 4.83 11.72 -4.65
N SER A 32 4.47 11.99 -5.91
CA SER A 32 4.10 13.32 -6.41
C SER A 32 2.80 13.87 -5.82
N LEU A 33 1.89 12.99 -5.37
CA LEU A 33 0.60 13.37 -4.79
C LEU A 33 0.64 13.45 -3.26
N HIS A 34 1.69 12.91 -2.63
CA HIS A 34 1.84 12.90 -1.18
C HIS A 34 1.77 14.28 -0.50
N PRO A 35 2.26 15.39 -1.08
CA PRO A 35 2.13 16.73 -0.47
C PRO A 35 0.69 17.25 -0.39
N TYR A 36 -0.26 16.63 -1.10
CA TYR A 36 -1.66 17.04 -1.15
C TYR A 36 -2.57 16.22 -0.25
N ILE A 37 -1.99 15.40 0.63
CA ILE A 37 -2.73 14.58 1.57
C ILE A 37 -2.45 15.09 2.98
N SER A 38 -3.52 15.34 3.71
CA SER A 38 -3.48 15.79 5.09
C SER A 38 -2.79 14.73 5.95
N ASP A 39 -1.79 15.12 6.72
CA ASP A 39 -1.07 14.24 7.65
C ASP A 39 -0.47 12.94 7.02
N GLY A 40 -0.28 12.93 5.69
CA GLY A 40 0.29 11.81 4.95
C GLY A 40 -0.59 10.56 4.89
N ARG A 41 -1.90 10.66 5.18
CA ARG A 41 -2.85 9.53 5.22
C ARG A 41 -4.20 9.96 4.69
N ILE A 42 -4.92 9.01 4.13
CA ILE A 42 -6.27 9.22 3.61
C ILE A 42 -7.29 8.63 4.59
N PHE A 43 -8.18 9.47 5.11
CA PHE A 43 -9.31 9.04 5.95
C PHE A 43 -10.54 8.68 5.10
N PHE A 44 -11.39 7.77 5.62
CA PHE A 44 -12.56 7.25 4.91
C PHE A 44 -13.68 8.29 4.68
N ASN A 45 -13.66 9.40 5.41
CA ASN A 45 -14.60 10.51 5.30
C ASN A 45 -14.07 11.66 4.42
N GLU A 46 -12.91 11.48 3.78
CA GLU A 46 -12.29 12.47 2.92
C GLU A 46 -12.30 12.03 1.44
N PRO A 47 -13.41 12.29 0.71
CA PRO A 47 -13.58 11.78 -0.65
C PRO A 47 -12.58 12.38 -1.65
N VAL A 48 -12.11 13.61 -1.40
CA VAL A 48 -11.12 14.27 -2.25
C VAL A 48 -9.77 13.58 -2.16
N GLU A 49 -9.34 13.23 -0.95
CA GLU A 49 -8.08 12.54 -0.75
C GLU A 49 -8.16 11.09 -1.24
N GLN A 50 -9.29 10.42 -1.04
CA GLN A 50 -9.53 9.07 -1.60
C GLN A 50 -9.41 9.02 -3.12
N ALA A 51 -9.79 10.10 -3.81
CA ALA A 51 -9.63 10.17 -5.26
C ALA A 51 -8.16 10.19 -5.71
N LEU A 52 -7.20 10.44 -4.79
CA LEU A 52 -5.76 10.39 -5.06
C LEU A 52 -5.18 8.96 -4.95
N LEU A 53 -5.95 7.98 -4.46
CA LEU A 53 -5.52 6.60 -4.38
C LEU A 53 -5.42 5.98 -5.78
N VAL A 54 -4.25 5.41 -6.05
CA VAL A 54 -4.04 4.56 -7.21
C VAL A 54 -4.07 3.11 -6.74
N TYR A 55 -5.03 2.35 -7.24
CA TYR A 55 -5.10 0.92 -6.98
C TYR A 55 -4.27 0.18 -8.02
N VAL A 56 -3.40 -0.72 -7.58
CA VAL A 56 -2.52 -1.51 -8.44
C VAL A 56 -2.88 -2.98 -8.27
N SER A 57 -3.12 -3.68 -9.38
CA SER A 57 -3.58 -5.06 -9.37
C SER A 57 -2.68 -5.98 -10.18
N SER A 58 -2.50 -7.20 -9.67
CA SER A 58 -1.81 -8.31 -10.34
C SER A 58 -2.72 -9.13 -11.27
N ALA A 59 -3.95 -8.69 -11.55
CA ALA A 59 -4.94 -9.49 -12.28
C ALA A 59 -4.50 -9.94 -13.69
N LEU A 60 -3.51 -9.26 -14.29
CA LEU A 60 -2.95 -9.62 -15.59
C LEU A 60 -1.62 -10.40 -15.49
N GLY A 61 -1.29 -10.91 -14.30
CA GLY A 61 -0.18 -11.85 -14.10
C GLY A 61 1.16 -11.23 -13.69
N ALA A 62 1.24 -9.90 -13.47
CA ALA A 62 2.44 -9.31 -12.89
C ALA A 62 2.58 -9.70 -11.41
N PRO A 63 3.77 -10.09 -10.92
CA PRO A 63 3.96 -10.44 -9.53
C PRO A 63 3.77 -9.22 -8.63
N LEU A 64 3.04 -9.40 -7.53
CA LEU A 64 2.82 -8.36 -6.53
C LEU A 64 3.15 -8.90 -5.13
N PRO A 65 4.17 -8.34 -4.44
CA PRO A 65 4.59 -8.83 -3.15
C PRO A 65 3.60 -8.47 -2.03
N ASP A 66 3.73 -9.13 -0.89
CA ASP A 66 3.05 -8.68 0.32
C ASP A 66 3.68 -7.38 0.82
N LEU A 67 2.86 -6.34 0.92
CA LEU A 67 3.22 -5.01 1.31
C LEU A 67 2.34 -4.57 2.47
N HIS A 68 2.90 -3.76 3.35
CA HIS A 68 2.21 -3.20 4.49
C HIS A 68 1.91 -1.72 4.27
N HIS A 69 0.95 -1.22 5.03
CA HIS A 69 0.71 0.22 5.10
C HIS A 69 2.01 0.96 5.48
N GLY A 70 2.32 2.03 4.75
CA GLY A 70 3.52 2.84 4.96
C GLY A 70 4.78 2.34 4.24
N ASP A 71 4.76 1.13 3.64
CA ASP A 71 5.87 0.68 2.79
C ASP A 71 6.00 1.65 1.60
N ARG A 72 7.25 2.00 1.25
CA ARG A 72 7.54 2.73 0.02
C ARG A 72 7.88 1.72 -1.06
N VAL A 73 7.26 1.90 -2.21
CA VAL A 73 7.40 1.01 -3.36
C VAL A 73 7.82 1.77 -4.60
N ARG A 74 8.47 1.04 -5.50
CA ARG A 74 8.75 1.44 -6.88
C ARG A 74 8.11 0.42 -7.82
N ILE A 75 7.36 0.92 -8.80
CA ILE A 75 6.78 0.14 -9.89
C ILE A 75 7.46 0.60 -11.17
N ALA A 76 8.12 -0.32 -11.85
CA ALA A 76 8.85 -0.03 -13.08
C ALA A 76 8.88 -1.25 -14.01
N GLY A 77 9.29 -1.03 -15.24
CA GLY A 77 9.67 -2.11 -16.15
C GLY A 77 11.06 -2.65 -15.78
N ILE A 78 11.52 -3.61 -16.57
CA ILE A 78 12.89 -4.14 -16.52
C ILE A 78 13.90 -2.98 -16.53
N ASP A 79 14.95 -3.11 -15.71
CA ASP A 79 16.01 -2.11 -15.52
C ASP A 79 15.52 -0.71 -15.12
N GLY A 80 14.35 -0.62 -14.48
CA GLY A 80 13.78 0.65 -14.02
C GLY A 80 13.12 1.48 -15.12
N ALA A 81 12.89 0.90 -16.30
CA ALA A 81 12.27 1.57 -17.42
C ALA A 81 10.78 1.87 -17.21
N ALA A 82 10.17 2.55 -18.19
CA ALA A 82 8.72 2.66 -18.29
C ALA A 82 8.07 1.27 -18.43
N PHE A 83 6.89 1.11 -17.86
CA PHE A 83 6.11 -0.14 -17.89
C PHE A 83 4.77 0.07 -18.58
N ASP A 84 4.25 -1.02 -19.15
CA ASP A 84 2.92 -1.04 -19.71
C ASP A 84 1.91 -1.55 -18.68
N ALA A 85 0.72 -0.98 -18.69
CA ALA A 85 -0.39 -1.39 -17.85
C ALA A 85 -1.73 -1.14 -18.56
N ILE A 86 -2.80 -1.71 -18.02
CA ILE A 86 -4.18 -1.33 -18.38
C ILE A 86 -4.73 -0.45 -17.26
N LEU A 87 -5.07 0.80 -17.59
CA LEU A 87 -5.87 1.65 -16.73
C LEU A 87 -7.35 1.28 -16.94
N ASP A 88 -8.01 0.90 -15.86
CA ASP A 88 -9.42 0.50 -15.85
C ASP A 88 -10.19 1.22 -14.73
N TYR A 89 -11.50 1.34 -14.89
CA TYR A 89 -12.39 1.89 -13.87
C TYR A 89 -13.44 0.85 -13.49
N ASN A 90 -13.27 0.25 -12.31
CA ASN A 90 -14.16 -0.78 -11.79
C ASN A 90 -14.53 -0.51 -10.34
N PHE A 91 -15.77 -0.88 -9.96
CA PHE A 91 -16.26 -0.78 -8.59
C PHE A 91 -16.05 0.60 -7.95
N GLY A 92 -16.17 1.68 -8.74
CA GLY A 92 -16.03 3.05 -8.25
C GLY A 92 -14.59 3.55 -8.07
N LYS A 93 -13.57 2.85 -8.60
CA LYS A 93 -12.17 3.24 -8.49
C LYS A 93 -11.38 3.03 -9.78
N TYR A 94 -10.34 3.84 -9.96
CA TYR A 94 -9.33 3.63 -11.00
C TYR A 94 -8.32 2.56 -10.55
N GLN A 95 -8.10 1.56 -11.39
CA GLN A 95 -7.16 0.48 -11.19
C GLN A 95 -6.12 0.46 -12.31
N LEU A 96 -4.86 0.32 -11.92
CA LEU A 96 -3.73 0.06 -12.80
C LEU A 96 -3.44 -1.44 -12.77
N LEU A 97 -3.88 -2.13 -13.82
CA LEU A 97 -3.65 -3.57 -14.00
C LEU A 97 -2.29 -3.77 -14.64
N LEU A 98 -1.34 -4.31 -13.88
CA LEU A 98 0.04 -4.46 -14.33
C LEU A 98 0.17 -5.63 -15.32
N LEU A 99 0.77 -5.36 -16.48
CA LEU A 99 1.11 -6.39 -17.47
C LEU A 99 2.38 -7.16 -17.05
N PRO A 100 2.57 -8.40 -17.53
CA PRO A 100 3.82 -9.13 -17.30
C PRO A 100 5.05 -8.33 -17.74
N GLY A 101 6.08 -8.32 -16.90
CA GLY A 101 7.29 -7.52 -17.09
C GLY A 101 7.34 -6.22 -16.27
N ALA A 102 6.22 -5.80 -15.69
CA ALA A 102 6.23 -4.83 -14.60
C ALA A 102 6.74 -5.47 -13.30
N ILE A 103 7.57 -4.74 -12.57
CA ILE A 103 8.20 -5.15 -11.33
C ILE A 103 7.76 -4.20 -10.22
N VAL A 104 7.23 -4.75 -9.13
CA VAL A 104 6.89 -4.02 -7.91
C VAL A 104 7.93 -4.33 -6.85
N GLU A 105 8.72 -3.34 -6.48
CA GLU A 105 9.80 -3.47 -5.49
C GLU A 105 9.50 -2.64 -4.26
N ARG A 106 9.69 -3.23 -3.07
CA ARG A 106 9.74 -2.47 -1.81
C ARG A 106 11.10 -1.79 -1.71
N ILE A 107 11.12 -0.47 -1.78
CA ILE A 107 12.35 0.34 -1.67
C ILE A 107 12.61 0.83 -0.25
N HIS A 108 11.58 0.86 0.60
CA HIS A 108 11.72 1.11 2.03
C HIS A 108 10.58 0.41 2.78
N ALA A 109 10.90 -0.30 3.85
CA ALA A 109 9.88 -0.83 4.76
C ALA A 109 9.38 0.28 5.68
N ALA A 110 8.09 0.27 6.02
CA ALA A 110 7.57 1.13 7.08
C ALA A 110 8.38 0.88 8.37
N GLY A 111 8.95 1.93 8.95
CA GLY A 111 9.77 1.81 10.15
C GLY A 111 8.94 1.50 11.39
N ALA A 112 8.98 0.26 11.86
CA ALA A 112 9.06 -0.13 13.27
C ALA A 112 9.25 -1.66 13.34
N ALA A 113 10.43 -2.12 13.78
CA ALA A 113 10.56 -3.50 14.23
C ALA A 113 9.67 -3.68 15.48
N PRO A 114 8.82 -4.71 15.56
CA PRO A 114 8.05 -4.96 16.75
C PRO A 114 9.01 -5.13 17.94
N LEU A 115 8.78 -4.40 19.03
CA LEU A 115 9.48 -4.66 20.28
C LEU A 115 9.07 -6.04 20.78
N PRO A 116 10.00 -6.86 21.29
CA PRO A 116 9.66 -8.16 21.86
C PRO A 116 8.68 -7.97 23.03
N ALA A 117 7.54 -8.66 22.97
CA ALA A 117 6.56 -8.66 24.04
C ALA A 117 7.08 -9.47 25.24
N ALA A 118 6.92 -8.92 26.45
CA ALA A 118 7.13 -9.64 27.71
C ALA A 118 5.77 -9.86 28.40
N PRO A 119 5.58 -10.95 29.16
CA PRO A 119 4.34 -11.20 29.89
C PRO A 119 4.04 -10.10 30.91
N ALA A 120 2.76 -9.73 31.07
CA ALA A 120 2.33 -8.80 32.11
C ALA A 120 2.56 -9.40 33.51
N GLY A 121 3.15 -8.60 34.42
CA GLY A 121 3.28 -8.90 35.83
C GLY A 121 1.96 -8.73 36.60
N GLY A 122 1.87 -9.27 37.81
CA GLY A 122 0.63 -9.27 38.62
C GLY A 122 0.11 -7.89 39.04
N GLU A 123 0.91 -6.83 38.87
CA GLU A 123 0.57 -5.44 39.16
C GLU A 123 0.31 -4.63 37.86
N ASP A 124 0.47 -5.26 36.69
CA ASP A 124 0.29 -4.58 35.40
C ASP A 124 -1.20 -4.54 35.03
N PHE A 125 -1.65 -3.41 34.50
CA PHE A 125 -3.00 -3.23 33.98
C PHE A 125 -2.96 -3.11 32.45
N THR A 126 -3.88 -3.78 31.78
CA THR A 126 -3.98 -3.77 30.31
C THR A 126 -4.59 -2.46 29.83
N VAL A 127 -3.83 -1.67 29.08
CA VAL A 127 -4.33 -0.47 28.38
C VAL A 127 -4.37 -0.75 26.89
N CYS A 128 -5.56 -1.00 26.35
CA CYS A 128 -5.76 -0.98 24.90
C CYS A 128 -5.66 0.46 24.39
N SER A 129 -4.47 0.86 23.93
CA SER A 129 -4.31 2.05 23.11
C SER A 129 -4.34 1.63 21.65
N TYR A 130 -5.24 2.24 20.88
CA TYR A 130 -5.22 2.11 19.44
C TYR A 130 -4.60 3.39 18.88
N ASN A 131 -3.68 3.22 17.94
CA ASN A 131 -3.14 4.36 17.24
C ASN A 131 -4.21 4.85 16.25
N LEU A 132 -5.00 5.84 16.68
CA LEU A 132 -5.95 6.58 15.83
C LEU A 132 -5.30 7.04 14.52
N MET A 133 -4.01 7.36 14.59
CA MET A 133 -3.21 7.84 13.50
C MET A 133 -2.44 6.72 12.81
N ALA A 134 -2.63 5.42 13.11
CA ALA A 134 -1.90 4.26 12.53
C ALA A 134 -0.38 4.47 12.27
N LEU A 135 0.27 5.30 13.09
CA LEU A 135 1.72 5.62 13.05
C LEU A 135 2.59 4.55 13.70
N GLY A 136 1.99 3.45 14.17
CA GLY A 136 2.69 2.30 14.74
C GLY A 136 1.97 1.02 14.37
N GLY A 137 2.74 -0.02 14.07
CA GLY A 137 2.24 -1.39 13.98
C GLY A 137 1.85 -1.85 15.37
N GLY A 138 0.54 -1.95 15.65
CA GLY A 138 0.07 -2.48 16.92
C GLY A 138 0.52 -3.94 17.05
N SER A 139 1.29 -4.24 18.10
CA SER A 139 1.51 -5.60 18.58
C SER A 139 0.32 -5.97 19.46
N ALA A 140 -0.31 -7.13 19.19
CA ALA A 140 -1.39 -7.65 20.01
C ALA A 140 -0.98 -7.66 21.51
N GLN A 141 -1.87 -7.15 22.36
CA GLN A 141 -1.79 -7.27 23.81
C GLN A 141 -2.42 -8.60 24.20
N HIS A 142 -1.64 -9.45 24.88
CA HIS A 142 -2.13 -10.65 25.56
C HIS A 142 -1.99 -10.47 27.06
#